data_AF-D0BK95-F1
#
_entry.id   AF-D0BK95-F1
#
_cell.length_a   1.000
_cell.length_b   1.000
_cell.length_c   1.000
_cell.angle_alpha   90.00
_cell.angle_beta   90.00
_cell.angle_gamma   90.00
#
_symmetry.space_group_name_H-M   'P 1'
#
loop_
_entity.id
_entity.type
_entity.pdbx_description
1 polymer ?
#
loop_
_entity_poly.entity_id
_entity_poly.type
_entity_poly.pdbx_seq_one_letter_code
_entity_poly.pdbx_strand_id
1 'polypeptide(L)'
;MKLTKKQQFLLVKLAILAIILIISGLGLFSKNQKKTSNKSNTNQTQVESSVDFSGYDKSKMYTLQVGKVADGDTFHVRLDGKEFKIRLLLIDTPETAKEGKTAQPFADQAKQKTEELLKKAKKVEGKFDVGDYTDKYGRALMYVYLDGKLLQQTLVEESLARVGYAHPPNTTLLKDLQKVEEQTKQKKKNIWEKDGYVTNRGFDPSVY
;
A
#
# COMPACT_ATOMS: atom_id res chain seq x y z
N MET A 1 22.36 -42.18 -56.08
CA MET A 1 23.24 -42.92 -55.16
C MET A 1 22.38 -43.80 -54.27
N LYS A 2 22.48 -45.14 -54.36
CA LYS A 2 21.65 -46.04 -53.53
C LYS A 2 22.23 -46.11 -52.12
N LEU A 3 21.38 -45.95 -51.10
CA LEU A 3 21.77 -46.08 -49.70
C LEU A 3 22.27 -47.48 -49.39
N THR A 4 23.29 -47.57 -48.54
CA THR A 4 23.82 -48.85 -48.06
C THR A 4 22.85 -49.51 -47.08
N LYS A 5 22.86 -50.84 -46.97
CA LYS A 5 21.99 -51.60 -46.03
C LYS A 5 22.10 -51.10 -44.58
N LYS A 6 23.28 -50.66 -44.15
CA LYS A 6 23.49 -50.04 -42.82
C LYS A 6 22.82 -48.68 -42.68
N GLN A 7 22.86 -47.83 -43.71
CA GLN A 7 22.19 -46.53 -43.70
C GLN A 7 20.66 -46.68 -43.77
N GLN A 8 20.15 -47.66 -44.52
CA GLN A 8 18.73 -48.00 -44.52
C GLN A 8 18.27 -48.48 -43.14
N PHE A 9 19.07 -49.32 -42.47
CA PHE A 9 18.76 -49.79 -41.11
C PHE A 9 18.80 -48.67 -40.06
N LEU A 10 19.73 -47.72 -40.19
CA LEU A 10 19.83 -46.56 -39.30
C LEU A 10 18.64 -45.60 -39.48
N LEU A 11 18.20 -45.36 -40.72
CA LEU A 11 17.03 -44.53 -41.02
C LEU A 11 15.72 -45.18 -40.56
N VAL A 12 15.57 -46.51 -40.69
CA VAL A 12 14.40 -47.25 -40.17
C VAL A 12 14.34 -47.19 -38.64
N LYS A 13 15.48 -47.26 -37.94
CA LYS A 13 15.52 -47.13 -36.47
C LYS A 13 15.13 -45.73 -35.98
N LEU A 14 15.57 -44.67 -36.66
CA LEU A 14 15.19 -43.30 -36.32
C LEU A 14 13.70 -43.02 -36.58
N ALA A 15 13.13 -43.59 -37.65
CA ALA A 15 11.69 -43.47 -37.94
C ALA A 15 10.80 -44.20 -36.91
N ILE A 16 11.21 -45.38 -36.43
CA ILE A 16 10.46 -46.12 -35.39
C ILE A 16 10.50 -45.39 -34.04
N LEU A 17 11.63 -44.76 -33.69
CA LEU A 17 11.76 -44.01 -32.43
C LEU A 17 10.89 -42.74 -32.41
N ALA A 18 10.71 -42.08 -33.56
CA ALA A 18 9.84 -40.91 -33.69
C ALA A 18 8.34 -41.26 -33.60
N ILE A 19 7.93 -42.45 -34.05
CA ILE A 19 6.52 -42.91 -33.97
C ILE A 19 6.13 -43.29 -32.52
N ILE A 20 7.07 -43.82 -31.73
CA ILE A 20 6.82 -44.20 -30.33
C ILE A 20 6.62 -42.97 -29.41
N LEU A 21 7.26 -41.85 -29.71
CA LEU A 21 7.07 -40.60 -28.96
C LEU A 21 5.74 -39.88 -29.26
N ILE A 22 5.08 -40.21 -30.38
CA ILE A 22 3.76 -39.64 -30.73
C ILE A 22 2.60 -40.45 -30.11
N ILE A 23 2.82 -41.75 -29.83
CA ILE A 23 1.77 -42.67 -29.33
C ILE A 23 1.69 -42.69 -27.79
N SER A 24 2.64 -42.11 -27.07
CA SER A 24 2.66 -42.10 -25.58
C SER A 24 2.09 -40.83 -24.93
N GLY A 25 1.64 -39.84 -25.71
CA GLY A 25 1.07 -38.59 -25.18
C GLY A 25 -0.46 -38.45 -25.30
N LEU A 26 -1.13 -39.35 -26.03
CA LEU A 26 -2.58 -39.29 -26.29
C LEU A 26 -3.26 -40.61 -25.87
N GLY A 27 -3.95 -40.57 -24.72
CA GLY A 27 -4.81 -41.65 -24.21
C GLY A 27 -5.08 -41.49 -22.71
N LEU A 28 -5.96 -40.59 -22.26
CA LEU A 28 -7.41 -40.77 -22.02
C LEU A 28 -7.79 -41.96 -21.12
N PHE A 29 -8.06 -41.69 -19.84
CA PHE A 29 -9.08 -42.30 -18.95
C PHE A 29 -9.20 -41.32 -17.75
N SER A 30 -10.34 -40.76 -17.32
CA SER A 30 -11.71 -41.27 -17.22
C SER A 30 -12.74 -40.15 -17.36
N LYS A 31 -13.93 -40.54 -17.83
CA LYS A 31 -15.10 -39.72 -18.15
C LYS A 31 -16.12 -39.89 -17.02
N ASN A 32 -16.41 -38.85 -16.25
CA ASN A 32 -17.77 -38.62 -15.73
C ASN A 32 -17.88 -37.27 -15.01
N GLN A 33 -18.46 -36.25 -15.65
CA GLN A 33 -19.35 -35.28 -15.01
C GLN A 33 -20.19 -34.57 -16.08
N LYS A 34 -21.48 -34.92 -16.14
CA LYS A 34 -22.53 -33.98 -16.56
C LYS A 34 -23.89 -34.51 -16.13
N LYS A 35 -24.52 -33.84 -15.15
CA LYS A 35 -25.72 -33.01 -15.39
C LYS A 35 -26.29 -32.45 -14.08
N THR A 36 -26.42 -31.12 -14.04
CA THR A 36 -27.55 -30.29 -13.53
C THR A 36 -28.06 -30.53 -12.12
N SER A 37 -28.42 -29.57 -11.28
CA SER A 37 -28.57 -28.10 -11.33
C SER A 37 -28.90 -27.70 -9.88
N ASN A 38 -28.29 -26.64 -9.34
CA ASN A 38 -29.02 -25.54 -8.70
C ASN A 38 -28.06 -24.53 -8.07
N LYS A 39 -27.96 -23.39 -8.77
CA LYS A 39 -27.97 -22.02 -8.26
C LYS A 39 -27.90 -21.89 -6.72
N SER A 40 -26.73 -21.50 -6.22
CA SER A 40 -26.69 -20.47 -5.18
C SER A 40 -25.54 -19.53 -5.50
N ASN A 41 -25.91 -18.28 -5.78
CA ASN A 41 -25.00 -17.16 -5.86
C ASN A 41 -24.18 -17.11 -4.58
N THR A 42 -22.86 -17.26 -4.68
CA THR A 42 -21.98 -16.75 -3.63
C THR A 42 -21.05 -15.76 -4.31
N ASN A 43 -21.42 -14.49 -4.19
CA ASN A 43 -20.49 -13.39 -4.34
C ASN A 43 -19.28 -13.70 -3.44
N GLN A 44 -18.16 -14.10 -4.03
CA GLN A 44 -16.89 -14.13 -3.32
C GLN A 44 -16.40 -12.69 -3.19
N THR A 45 -16.98 -11.99 -2.22
CA THR A 45 -16.32 -10.88 -1.55
C THR A 45 -15.08 -11.47 -0.88
N GLN A 46 -13.89 -11.14 -1.41
CA GLN A 46 -12.65 -11.33 -0.66
C GLN A 46 -12.74 -10.45 0.59
N VAL A 47 -12.99 -11.10 1.72
CA VAL A 47 -12.77 -10.48 3.02
C VAL A 47 -11.26 -10.40 3.19
N GLU A 48 -10.66 -9.25 2.88
CA GLU A 48 -9.30 -8.93 3.35
C GLU A 48 -9.33 -9.07 4.87
N SER A 49 -8.78 -10.18 5.38
CA SER A 49 -8.67 -10.40 6.82
C SER A 49 -7.83 -9.28 7.42
N SER A 50 -8.45 -8.46 8.26
CA SER A 50 -7.77 -7.39 9.01
C SER A 50 -6.54 -7.95 9.71
N VAL A 51 -5.38 -7.33 9.51
CA VAL A 51 -4.13 -7.74 10.16
C VAL A 51 -4.27 -7.58 11.68
N ASP A 52 -4.00 -8.64 12.43
CA ASP A 52 -3.91 -8.57 13.89
C ASP A 52 -2.55 -7.97 14.32
N PHE A 53 -2.64 -6.84 15.02
CA PHE A 53 -1.51 -6.08 15.55
C PHE A 53 -1.33 -6.21 17.07
N SER A 54 -2.18 -6.97 17.78
CA SER A 54 -2.15 -7.09 19.24
C SER A 54 -0.83 -7.65 19.79
N GLY A 55 -0.09 -8.42 18.98
CA GLY A 55 1.25 -8.94 19.33
C GLY A 55 2.40 -7.94 19.17
N TYR A 56 2.16 -6.73 18.67
CA TYR A 56 3.19 -5.71 18.49
C TYR A 56 3.36 -4.85 19.75
N ASP A 57 4.56 -4.84 20.31
CA ASP A 57 4.97 -3.98 21.42
C ASP A 57 5.07 -2.51 20.98
N LYS A 58 4.21 -1.67 21.53
CA LYS A 58 4.13 -0.22 21.26
C LYS A 58 5.39 0.56 21.67
N SER A 59 6.27 -0.01 22.50
CA SER A 59 7.53 0.62 22.86
C SER A 59 8.60 0.51 21.76
N LYS A 60 8.46 -0.44 20.83
CA LYS A 60 9.46 -0.77 19.82
C LYS A 60 9.28 0.00 18.51
N MET A 61 10.39 0.12 17.78
CA MET A 61 10.43 0.54 16.38
C MET A 61 10.45 -0.70 15.49
N TYR A 62 9.69 -0.65 14.39
CA TYR A 62 9.59 -1.73 13.42
C TYR A 62 10.11 -1.27 12.08
N THR A 63 11.10 -1.96 11.52
CA THR A 63 11.59 -1.68 10.16
C THR A 63 10.54 -2.10 9.14
N LEU A 64 10.12 -1.18 8.29
CA LEU A 64 9.03 -1.36 7.34
C LEU A 64 9.58 -1.51 5.91
N GLN A 65 9.04 -2.46 5.16
CA GLN A 65 9.22 -2.49 3.71
C GLN A 65 8.12 -1.63 3.07
N VAL A 66 8.50 -0.57 2.37
CA VAL A 66 7.54 0.38 1.78
C VAL A 66 7.01 -0.15 0.45
N GLY A 67 5.69 -0.05 0.28
CA GLY A 67 4.97 -0.35 -0.95
C GLY A 67 4.42 0.91 -1.63
N LYS A 68 3.25 0.78 -2.26
CA LYS A 68 2.58 1.87 -2.98
C LYS A 68 2.12 2.99 -2.01
N VAL A 69 2.36 4.24 -2.38
CA VAL A 69 1.78 5.41 -1.70
C VAL A 69 0.39 5.69 -2.26
N ALA A 70 -0.61 5.77 -1.38
CA ALA A 70 -1.98 6.06 -1.75
C ALA A 70 -2.21 7.58 -1.80
N ASP A 71 -1.94 8.24 -0.68
CA ASP A 71 -2.11 9.67 -0.40
C ASP A 71 -0.90 10.19 0.42
N GLY A 72 -0.83 11.49 0.73
CA GLY A 72 0.30 12.07 1.47
C GLY A 72 0.49 11.53 2.91
N ASP A 73 -0.55 10.97 3.51
CA ASP A 73 -0.50 10.39 4.87
C ASP A 73 -0.80 8.89 4.92
N THR A 74 -0.93 8.24 3.76
CA THR A 74 -1.36 6.84 3.68
C THR A 74 -0.54 6.08 2.62
N PHE A 75 0.11 4.99 3.04
CA PHE A 75 0.88 4.13 2.13
C PHE A 75 0.90 2.67 2.60
N HIS A 76 1.13 1.77 1.65
CA HIS A 76 1.26 0.33 1.89
C HIS A 76 2.63 0.01 2.46
N VAL A 77 2.67 -0.96 3.37
CA VAL A 77 3.90 -1.52 3.91
C VAL A 77 3.80 -3.02 4.09
N ARG A 78 4.96 -3.66 4.23
CA ARG A 78 5.09 -5.05 4.69
C ARG A 78 5.96 -5.13 5.94
N LEU A 79 5.49 -5.88 6.93
CA LEU A 79 6.15 -6.17 8.20
C LEU A 79 5.82 -7.62 8.60
N ASP A 80 6.84 -8.41 8.95
CA ASP A 80 6.69 -9.82 9.33
C ASP A 80 5.85 -10.67 8.35
N GLY A 81 6.03 -10.43 7.05
CA GLY A 81 5.29 -11.12 5.99
C GLY A 81 3.85 -10.66 5.78
N LYS A 82 3.34 -9.75 6.62
CA LYS A 82 1.99 -9.16 6.51
C LYS A 82 2.03 -7.86 5.74
N GLU A 83 1.08 -7.67 4.82
CA GLU A 83 0.91 -6.42 4.07
C GLU A 83 -0.30 -5.64 4.58
N PHE A 84 -0.15 -4.34 4.79
CA PHE A 84 -1.21 -3.46 5.28
C PHE A 84 -0.93 -2.01 4.91
N LYS A 85 -1.92 -1.14 5.12
CA LYS A 85 -1.76 0.32 4.97
C LYS A 85 -1.48 0.96 6.31
N ILE A 86 -0.59 1.94 6.33
CA ILE A 86 -0.43 2.87 7.45
C ILE A 86 -1.27 4.12 7.19
N ARG A 87 -1.92 4.65 8.23
CA ARG A 87 -2.38 6.04 8.31
C ARG A 87 -1.47 6.76 9.31
N LEU A 88 -0.76 7.77 8.83
CA LEU A 88 0.14 8.56 9.66
C LEU A 88 -0.65 9.23 10.79
N LEU A 89 -0.24 9.01 12.03
CA LEU A 89 -0.88 9.61 13.19
C LEU A 89 -0.75 11.14 13.17
N LEU A 90 -1.77 11.83 13.69
CA LEU A 90 -1.78 13.26 14.04
C LEU A 90 -1.64 14.28 12.91
N ILE A 91 -1.61 13.84 11.66
CA ILE A 91 -1.59 14.73 10.51
C ILE A 91 -2.70 14.39 9.54
N ASP A 92 -3.05 15.33 8.67
CA ASP A 92 -4.04 15.14 7.61
C ASP A 92 -3.55 15.86 6.36
N THR A 93 -3.51 15.13 5.24
CA THR A 93 -3.09 15.66 3.93
C THR A 93 -4.30 15.81 3.02
N PRO A 94 -4.30 16.74 2.05
CA PRO A 94 -5.38 16.82 1.09
C PRO A 94 -5.55 15.49 0.33
N GLU A 95 -6.80 15.09 0.12
CA GLU A 95 -7.15 13.80 -0.47
C GLU A 95 -6.90 13.78 -1.98
N THR A 96 -6.25 12.72 -2.49
CA THR A 96 -6.03 12.56 -3.93
C THR A 96 -7.32 12.11 -4.66
N ALA A 97 -7.27 12.16 -5.99
CA ALA A 97 -8.39 11.75 -6.81
C ALA A 97 -8.76 10.28 -6.57
N LYS A 98 -10.06 10.04 -6.34
CA LYS A 98 -10.67 8.71 -6.19
C LYS A 98 -11.87 8.64 -7.13
N GLU A 99 -12.40 7.45 -7.37
CA GLU A 99 -13.52 7.28 -8.30
C GLU A 99 -14.68 8.24 -7.96
N GLY A 100 -15.04 9.09 -8.92
CA GLY A 100 -16.08 10.12 -8.74
C GLY A 100 -15.70 11.35 -7.91
N LYS A 101 -14.43 11.51 -7.50
CA LYS A 101 -13.94 12.67 -6.73
C LYS A 101 -12.65 13.24 -7.32
N THR A 102 -12.64 14.53 -7.58
CA THR A 102 -11.43 15.26 -7.99
C THR A 102 -10.44 15.35 -6.83
N ALA A 103 -9.15 15.40 -7.14
CA ALA A 103 -8.13 15.66 -6.14
C ALA A 103 -8.34 17.03 -5.47
N GLN A 104 -8.08 17.12 -4.18
CA GLN A 104 -8.03 18.40 -3.48
C GLN A 104 -6.75 19.17 -3.85
N PRO A 105 -6.76 20.50 -3.80
CA PRO A 105 -5.53 21.30 -3.96
C PRO A 105 -4.39 20.77 -3.08
N PHE A 106 -3.18 20.69 -3.63
CA PHE A 106 -1.98 20.18 -2.94
C PHE A 106 -1.96 18.67 -2.59
N ALA A 107 -2.98 17.89 -2.94
CA ALA A 107 -3.00 16.45 -2.67
C ALA A 107 -1.86 15.71 -3.39
N ASP A 108 -1.65 16.01 -4.67
CA ASP A 108 -0.59 15.39 -5.46
C ASP A 108 0.79 15.79 -4.94
N GLN A 109 0.98 17.06 -4.52
CA GLN A 109 2.22 17.53 -3.92
C GLN A 109 2.53 16.80 -2.61
N ALA A 110 1.53 16.60 -1.73
CA ALA A 110 1.70 15.86 -0.48
C ALA A 110 2.06 14.40 -0.72
N LYS A 111 1.40 13.75 -1.69
CA LYS A 111 1.70 12.38 -2.11
C LYS A 111 3.09 12.25 -2.71
N GLN A 112 3.43 13.08 -3.70
CA GLN A 112 4.73 13.06 -4.35
C GLN A 112 5.86 13.30 -3.35
N LYS A 113 5.65 14.21 -2.39
CA LYS A 113 6.65 14.45 -1.35
C LYS A 113 6.88 13.21 -0.48
N THR A 114 5.79 12.55 -0.09
CA THR A 114 5.87 11.31 0.68
C THR A 114 6.58 10.19 -0.09
N GLU A 115 6.24 10.01 -1.37
CA GLU A 115 6.92 9.08 -2.27
C GLU A 115 8.42 9.38 -2.39
N GLU A 116 8.78 10.64 -2.58
CA GLU A 116 10.17 11.10 -2.69
C GLU A 116 10.96 10.79 -1.41
N LEU A 117 10.42 11.16 -0.25
CA LEU A 117 11.05 10.95 1.04
C LEU A 117 11.23 9.46 1.35
N LEU A 118 10.20 8.65 1.13
CA LEU A 118 10.25 7.20 1.33
C LEU A 118 11.26 6.53 0.39
N LYS A 119 11.33 6.95 -0.88
CA LYS A 119 12.27 6.39 -1.87
C LYS A 119 13.73 6.74 -1.55
N LYS A 120 13.97 7.91 -0.95
CA LYS A 120 15.33 8.37 -0.59
C LYS A 120 15.82 7.80 0.74
N ALA A 121 14.91 7.42 1.64
CA ALA A 121 15.25 6.92 2.96
C ALA A 121 16.06 5.61 2.86
N LYS A 122 17.14 5.50 3.62
CA LYS A 122 17.90 4.24 3.74
C LYS A 122 17.19 3.28 4.69
N LYS A 123 16.49 3.83 5.68
CA LYS A 123 15.74 3.09 6.70
C LYS A 123 14.39 3.75 6.93
N VAL A 124 13.35 2.93 6.90
CA VAL A 124 11.98 3.33 7.22
C VAL A 124 11.51 2.53 8.43
N GLU A 125 11.11 3.23 9.48
CA GLU A 125 10.67 2.63 10.74
C GLU A 125 9.29 3.16 11.13
N GLY A 126 8.44 2.28 11.65
CA GLY A 126 7.15 2.62 12.21
C GLY A 126 7.10 2.35 13.71
N LYS A 127 6.36 3.17 14.44
CA LYS A 127 6.03 2.95 15.85
C LYS A 127 4.55 3.22 16.11
N PHE A 128 3.90 2.27 16.76
CA PHE A 128 2.55 2.46 17.28
C PHE A 128 2.56 3.42 18.48
N ASP A 129 1.47 4.16 18.65
CA ASP A 129 1.26 4.95 19.85
C ASP A 129 0.58 4.12 20.95
N VAL A 130 0.28 4.73 22.10
CA VAL A 130 -0.19 4.05 23.30
C VAL A 130 -1.59 3.45 23.18
N GLY A 131 -2.42 3.94 22.25
CA GLY A 131 -3.83 3.58 22.05
C GLY A 131 -4.08 2.54 20.97
N ASP A 132 -5.14 2.73 20.20
CA ASP A 132 -5.57 1.76 19.20
C ASP A 132 -4.50 1.57 18.11
N TYR A 133 -4.30 0.31 17.70
CA TYR A 133 -3.38 -0.03 16.61
C TYR A 133 -3.92 0.37 15.24
N THR A 134 -5.24 0.39 15.08
CA THR A 134 -5.88 0.61 13.78
C THR A 134 -7.03 1.59 13.88
N ASP A 135 -7.35 2.23 12.76
CA ASP A 135 -8.63 2.93 12.63
C ASP A 135 -9.76 1.97 12.21
N LYS A 136 -10.98 2.52 12.08
CA LYS A 136 -12.18 1.80 11.64
C LYS A 136 -12.11 1.21 10.23
N TYR A 137 -11.11 1.60 9.44
CA TYR A 137 -10.88 1.08 8.08
C TYR A 137 -9.78 0.00 8.07
N GLY A 138 -9.25 -0.38 9.23
CA GLY A 138 -8.20 -1.38 9.36
C GLY A 138 -6.80 -0.88 8.98
N ARG A 139 -6.60 0.45 8.83
CA ARG A 139 -5.27 1.02 8.60
C ARG A 139 -4.50 1.07 9.91
N ALA A 140 -3.23 0.67 9.89
CA ALA A 140 -2.34 0.77 11.05
C ALA A 140 -2.05 2.24 11.36
N LEU A 141 -2.20 2.63 12.63
CA LEU A 141 -1.95 3.98 13.13
C LEU A 141 -0.52 4.08 13.66
N MET A 142 0.37 4.73 12.92
CA MET A 142 1.79 4.78 13.26
C MET A 142 2.41 6.17 13.12
N TYR A 143 3.37 6.45 13.99
CA TYR A 143 4.44 7.41 13.71
C TYR A 143 5.47 6.76 12.80
N VAL A 144 5.94 7.48 11.77
CA VAL A 144 6.89 6.93 10.80
C VAL A 144 8.15 7.78 10.78
N TYR A 145 9.29 7.11 10.85
CA TYR A 145 10.60 7.71 10.89
C TYR A 145 11.40 7.29 9.65
N LEU A 146 11.97 8.27 8.96
CA LEU A 146 12.83 8.11 7.79
C LEU A 146 14.24 8.52 8.20
N ASP A 147 15.16 7.55 8.25
CA ASP A 147 16.52 7.77 8.73
C ASP A 147 16.56 8.50 10.10
N GLY A 148 15.63 8.14 10.99
CA GLY A 148 15.47 8.73 12.33
C GLY A 148 14.67 10.03 12.40
N LYS A 149 14.23 10.60 11.27
CA LYS A 149 13.42 11.83 11.23
C LYS A 149 11.94 11.53 11.10
N LEU A 150 11.10 12.19 11.89
CA LEU A 150 9.64 12.00 11.85
C LEU A 150 9.06 12.55 10.54
N LEU A 151 8.47 11.67 9.72
CA LEU A 151 7.86 12.02 8.44
C LEU A 151 6.72 13.03 8.63
N GLN A 152 5.89 12.85 9.65
CA GLN A 152 4.80 13.78 9.96
C GLN A 152 5.29 15.22 10.15
N GLN A 153 6.37 15.41 10.91
CA GLN A 153 6.93 16.73 11.14
C GLN A 153 7.40 17.36 9.83
N THR A 154 8.10 16.61 8.97
CA THR A 154 8.55 17.11 7.66
C THR A 154 7.37 17.56 6.79
N LEU A 155 6.27 16.78 6.74
CA LEU A 155 5.09 17.16 5.95
C LEU A 155 4.39 18.41 6.50
N VAL A 156 4.35 18.58 7.83
CA VAL A 156 3.81 19.80 8.46
C VAL A 156 4.72 21.00 8.20
N GLU A 157 6.06 20.85 8.33
CA GLU A 157 7.04 21.91 8.04
C GLU A 157 6.99 22.42 6.60
N GLU A 158 6.68 21.53 5.67
CA GLU A 158 6.51 21.83 4.25
C GLU A 158 5.11 22.33 3.89
N SER A 159 4.22 22.54 4.87
CA SER A 159 2.84 22.98 4.64
C SER A 159 2.04 22.02 3.73
N LEU A 160 2.36 20.73 3.75
CA LEU A 160 1.66 19.70 2.96
C LEU A 160 0.68 18.88 3.80
N ALA A 161 0.76 19.01 5.13
CA ALA A 161 -0.17 18.43 6.07
C ALA A 161 -0.57 19.44 7.15
N ARG A 162 -1.82 19.35 7.60
CA ARG A 162 -2.28 20.00 8.83
C ARG A 162 -2.15 19.03 10.00
N VAL A 163 -2.09 19.54 11.23
CA VAL A 163 -2.27 18.73 12.43
C VAL A 163 -3.76 18.47 12.62
N GLY A 164 -4.12 17.21 12.75
CA GLY A 164 -5.50 16.77 12.77
C GLY A 164 -5.61 15.29 13.12
N TYR A 165 -6.82 14.75 13.10
CA TYR A 165 -7.03 13.32 13.36
C TYR A 165 -6.48 12.85 14.74
N ALA A 166 -6.55 13.74 15.74
CA ALA A 166 -6.09 13.46 17.09
C ALA A 166 -7.19 12.74 17.88
N HIS A 167 -7.00 11.44 18.09
CA HIS A 167 -7.93 10.59 18.85
C HIS A 167 -7.21 10.04 20.09
N PRO A 168 -7.53 10.52 21.30
CA PRO A 168 -6.94 9.98 22.52
C PRO A 168 -7.17 8.46 22.64
N PRO A 169 -6.18 7.70 23.14
CA PRO A 169 -4.93 8.19 23.70
C PRO A 169 -3.76 8.31 22.70
N ASN A 170 -4.00 8.12 21.38
CA ASN A 170 -2.99 8.27 20.32
C ASN A 170 -2.66 9.74 20.06
N THR A 171 -2.06 10.42 21.03
CA THR A 171 -1.76 11.85 21.01
C THR A 171 -0.38 12.19 21.56
N THR A 172 0.54 11.22 21.64
CA THR A 172 1.85 11.40 22.28
C THR A 172 2.65 12.56 21.68
N LEU A 173 2.65 12.74 20.35
CA LEU A 173 3.40 13.81 19.67
C LEU A 173 2.56 15.03 19.30
N LEU A 174 1.34 15.16 19.83
CA LEU A 174 0.39 16.18 19.40
C LEU A 174 0.90 17.60 19.64
N LYS A 175 1.40 17.89 20.84
CA LYS A 175 1.89 19.23 21.20
C LYS A 175 3.08 19.65 20.35
N ASP A 176 3.99 18.72 20.07
CA ASP A 176 5.18 18.98 19.26
C ASP A 176 4.79 19.33 17.81
N LEU A 177 3.90 18.54 17.21
CA LEU A 177 3.40 18.81 15.86
C LEU A 177 2.58 20.10 15.78
N GLN A 178 1.77 20.42 16.80
CA GLN A 178 1.02 21.69 16.86
C GLN A 178 1.96 22.90 16.85
N LYS A 179 3.04 22.84 17.61
CA LYS A 179 4.07 23.90 17.61
C LYS A 179 4.70 24.09 16.23
N VAL A 180 4.99 22.99 15.53
CA VAL A 180 5.53 23.02 14.16
C VAL A 180 4.51 23.62 13.18
N GLU A 181 3.23 23.27 13.33
CA GLU A 181 2.14 23.81 12.50
C GLU A 181 1.99 25.32 12.69
N GLU A 182 1.98 25.80 13.93
CA GLU A 182 1.88 27.22 14.27
C GLU A 182 3.00 28.04 13.61
N GLN A 183 4.23 27.52 13.64
CA GLN A 183 5.38 28.16 12.99
C GLN A 183 5.27 28.16 11.47
N THR A 184 4.62 27.16 10.89
CA THR A 184 4.56 26.98 9.44
C THR A 184 3.39 27.73 8.80
N LYS A 185 2.26 27.86 9.50
CA LYS A 185 1.09 28.65 9.06
C LYS A 185 1.46 30.07 8.61
N GLN A 186 2.40 30.71 9.31
CA GLN A 186 2.84 32.08 9.01
C GLN A 186 3.57 32.22 7.66
N LYS A 187 4.04 31.10 7.07
CA LYS A 187 4.75 31.12 5.79
C LYS A 187 3.82 31.28 4.59
N LYS A 188 2.49 31.10 4.77
CA LYS A 188 1.46 31.17 3.71
C LYS A 188 1.83 30.37 2.45
N LYS A 189 2.30 29.13 2.64
CA LYS A 189 2.69 28.22 1.56
C LYS A 189 1.71 27.05 1.46
N ASN A 190 1.55 26.51 0.25
CA ASN A 190 0.78 25.30 -0.02
C ASN A 190 -0.61 25.37 0.62
N ILE A 191 -0.94 24.46 1.54
CA ILE A 191 -2.27 24.43 2.18
C ILE A 191 -2.58 25.72 2.96
N TRP A 192 -1.58 26.52 3.32
CA TRP A 192 -1.76 27.80 4.00
C TRP A 192 -1.77 29.01 3.05
N GLU A 193 -1.75 28.81 1.73
CA GLU A 193 -1.75 29.90 0.74
C GLU A 193 -3.08 30.65 0.71
N LYS A 194 -4.21 29.92 0.82
CA LYS A 194 -5.56 30.49 0.74
C LYS A 194 -6.28 30.39 2.06
N ASP A 195 -6.67 31.54 2.60
CA ASP A 195 -7.46 31.62 3.83
C ASP A 195 -8.78 30.83 3.67
N GLY A 196 -9.12 30.04 4.69
CA GLY A 196 -10.31 29.18 4.68
C GLY A 196 -10.11 27.80 4.02
N TYR A 197 -9.01 27.56 3.30
CA TYR A 197 -8.75 26.25 2.70
C TYR A 197 -8.57 25.15 3.76
N VAL A 198 -7.81 25.44 4.83
CA VAL A 198 -7.66 24.54 5.96
C VAL A 198 -8.66 24.88 7.05
N THR A 199 -9.45 23.90 7.47
CA THR A 199 -10.49 24.02 8.49
C THR A 199 -10.23 23.04 9.64
N ASN A 200 -10.97 23.16 10.75
CA ASN A 200 -10.94 22.16 11.82
C ASN A 200 -11.41 20.76 11.38
N ARG A 201 -12.15 20.65 10.25
CA ARG A 201 -12.72 19.40 9.72
C ARG A 201 -11.94 18.81 8.54
N GLY A 202 -10.80 19.39 8.15
CA GLY A 202 -10.06 18.99 6.95
C GLY A 202 -9.92 20.16 5.99
N PHE A 203 -10.07 19.90 4.69
CA PHE A 203 -9.85 20.88 3.63
C PHE A 203 -11.16 21.28 2.94
N ASP A 204 -11.35 22.57 2.69
CA ASP A 204 -12.47 23.12 1.93
C ASP A 204 -12.02 23.52 0.53
N PRO A 205 -12.20 22.66 -0.50
CA PRO A 205 -11.75 22.97 -1.85
C PRO A 205 -12.56 24.09 -2.50
N SER A 206 -13.72 24.51 -1.97
CA SER A 206 -14.58 25.52 -2.60
C SER A 206 -13.96 26.92 -2.59
N VAL A 207 -12.94 27.14 -1.77
CA VAL A 207 -12.18 28.39 -1.83
C VAL A 207 -11.29 28.43 -3.06
N TYR A 208 -10.98 27.33 -3.74
CA TYR A 208 -10.19 27.29 -5.00
C TYR A 208 -11.09 27.21 -6.22
#